data_AF-A0A7X5DHP4-F1
#
_entry.id   AF-A0A7X5DHP4-F1
#
_cell.length_a   1.000
_cell.length_b   1.000
_cell.length_c   1.000
_cell.angle_alpha   90.00
_cell.angle_beta   90.00
_cell.angle_gamma   90.00
#
_symmetry.space_group_name_H-M   'P 1'
#
loop_
_entity.id
_entity.type
_entity.pdbx_description
1 polymer ?
#
loop_
_entity_poly.entity_id
_entity_poly.type
_entity_poly.pdbx_seq_one_letter_code
_entity_poly.pdbx_strand_id
1 'polypeptide(L)'
;MKKKSLKGEFARTVAVTMLAVALASGLAIFGCSQLQKSILPDSNEAWLTQRITAADGTVSEATTRVEIGGQAQSLGRLVQDGAEGDPDQTASYTIDRIDSSFSMLTDKAKAAYRASQVAMVGLPLLFAILGIALAGQWFYRKKLEPPIRALADATAHVRRQDLDFRVRCASADELGQLCAAFESMRQALVDNNRLLWDML
;
A
#
# COMPACT_ATOMS: atom_id res chain seq x y z
N MET A 1 1.36 12.52 38.70
CA MET A 1 1.95 12.22 37.38
C MET A 1 1.14 11.08 36.74
N LYS A 2 0.63 11.28 35.52
CA LYS A 2 -0.28 10.32 34.86
C LYS A 2 0.49 9.03 34.52
N LYS A 3 0.12 7.87 35.09
CA LYS A 3 0.68 6.56 34.69
C LYS A 3 0.38 6.35 33.20
N LYS A 4 1.42 6.36 32.37
CA LYS A 4 1.30 5.99 30.95
C LYS A 4 1.48 4.48 30.87
N SER A 5 0.44 3.76 30.47
CA SER A 5 0.56 2.32 30.19
C SER A 5 1.34 2.11 28.90
N LEU A 6 2.29 1.17 28.93
CA LEU A 6 3.09 0.72 27.79
C LEU A 6 2.18 0.23 26.65
N LYS A 7 1.09 -0.47 26.99
CA LYS A 7 0.08 -0.93 26.02
C LYS A 7 -0.59 0.25 25.31
N GLY A 8 -0.91 1.31 26.05
CA GLY A 8 -1.52 2.52 25.49
C GLY A 8 -0.56 3.27 24.55
N GLU A 9 0.71 3.40 24.91
CA GLU A 9 1.71 4.05 24.06
C GLU A 9 2.05 3.21 22.81
N PHE A 10 2.09 1.88 22.95
CA PHE A 10 2.20 0.95 21.82
C PHE A 10 1.02 1.12 20.85
N ALA A 11 -0.22 1.05 21.36
CA ALA A 11 -1.42 1.20 20.56
C ALA A 11 -1.47 2.54 19.81
N ARG A 12 -1.05 3.64 20.46
CA ARG A 12 -0.96 4.96 19.81
C ARG A 12 0.09 4.99 18.71
N THR A 13 1.27 4.41 18.95
CA THR A 13 2.34 4.33 17.96
C THR A 13 1.87 3.53 16.74
N VAL A 14 1.28 2.35 16.97
CA VAL A 14 0.71 1.51 15.90
C VAL A 14 -0.36 2.28 15.14
N ALA A 15 -1.33 2.91 15.81
CA ALA A 15 -2.39 3.67 15.17
C ALA A 15 -1.85 4.81 14.30
N VAL A 16 -0.86 5.58 14.78
CA VAL A 16 -0.22 6.65 14.01
C VAL A 16 0.50 6.09 12.79
N THR A 17 1.24 4.99 12.94
CA THR A 17 1.93 4.36 11.80
C THR A 17 0.97 3.76 10.78
N MET A 18 -0.13 3.12 11.22
CA MET A 18 -1.16 2.61 10.32
C MET A 18 -1.85 3.74 9.56
N LEU A 19 -2.16 4.86 10.23
CA LEU A 19 -2.72 6.04 9.56
C LEU A 19 -1.75 6.62 8.52
N ALA A 20 -0.46 6.72 8.86
CA ALA A 20 0.56 7.20 7.93
C ALA A 20 0.70 6.27 6.70
N VAL A 21 0.70 4.95 6.91
CA VAL A 21 0.73 3.96 5.83
C VAL A 21 -0.52 4.05 4.96
N ALA A 22 -1.70 4.21 5.56
CA ALA A 22 -2.95 4.35 4.83
C ALA A 22 -2.96 5.62 3.96
N LEU A 23 -2.49 6.74 4.50
CA LEU A 23 -2.36 8.00 3.75
C LEU A 23 -1.34 7.88 2.61
N ALA A 24 -0.17 7.30 2.87
CA ALA A 24 0.85 7.08 1.85
C ALA A 24 0.34 6.16 0.71
N SER A 25 -0.38 5.10 1.07
CA SER A 25 -1.00 4.19 0.11
C SER A 25 -2.08 4.88 -0.71
N GLY A 26 -2.97 5.65 -0.05
CA GLY A 26 -4.01 6.42 -0.73
C GLY A 26 -3.45 7.45 -1.70
N LEU A 27 -2.38 8.17 -1.32
CA LEU A 27 -1.69 9.12 -2.19
C LEU A 27 -1.00 8.43 -3.37
N ALA A 28 -0.38 7.26 -3.15
CA ALA A 28 0.23 6.49 -4.22
C ALA A 28 -0.82 6.02 -5.24
N ILE A 29 -1.95 5.50 -4.76
CA ILE A 29 -3.06 5.04 -5.59
C ILE A 29 -3.67 6.22 -6.37
N PHE A 30 -3.96 7.34 -5.69
CA PHE A 30 -4.50 8.55 -6.31
C PHE A 30 -3.53 9.14 -7.36
N GLY A 31 -2.24 9.16 -7.06
CA GLY A 31 -1.20 9.59 -8.00
C GLY A 31 -1.17 8.72 -9.24
N CYS A 32 -1.24 7.39 -9.08
CA CYS A 32 -1.32 6.44 -10.19
C CYS A 32 -2.61 6.65 -11.01
N SER A 33 -3.76 6.86 -10.37
CA SER A 33 -5.04 7.06 -11.08
C SER A 33 -5.08 8.39 -11.83
N GLN A 34 -4.55 9.47 -11.25
CA GLN A 34 -4.46 10.77 -11.92
C GLN A 34 -3.49 10.72 -13.10
N LEU A 35 -2.35 10.06 -12.94
CA LEU A 35 -1.39 9.86 -14.02
C LEU A 35 -2.04 9.07 -15.17
N GLN A 36 -2.74 7.98 -14.85
CA GLN A 36 -3.46 7.19 -15.85
C GLN A 36 -4.50 8.03 -16.60
N LYS A 37 -5.30 8.82 -15.87
CA LYS A 37 -6.32 9.70 -16.45
C LYS A 37 -5.70 10.81 -17.32
N SER A 38 -4.54 11.32 -16.94
CA SER A 38 -3.82 12.36 -17.71
C SER A 38 -3.14 11.80 -18.98
N ILE A 39 -2.82 10.50 -19.01
CA ILE A 39 -2.23 9.81 -20.17
C ILE A 39 -3.31 9.31 -21.15
N LEU A 40 -4.52 8.97 -20.66
CA LEU A 40 -5.68 8.65 -21.50
C LEU A 40 -6.89 9.55 -21.15
N PRO A 41 -6.96 10.79 -21.68
CA PRO A 41 -8.20 11.56 -21.64
C PRO A 41 -9.31 10.96 -22.53
N ASP A 42 -8.95 10.17 -23.55
CA ASP A 42 -9.87 9.60 -24.57
C ASP A 42 -10.41 8.21 -24.21
N SER A 43 -10.89 8.03 -22.97
CA SER A 43 -11.47 6.75 -22.55
C SER A 43 -12.80 6.41 -23.24
N ASN A 44 -13.37 7.32 -24.03
CA ASN A 44 -14.70 7.16 -24.61
C ASN A 44 -14.73 7.05 -26.12
N GLU A 45 -13.59 6.96 -26.78
CA GLU A 45 -13.50 6.93 -28.23
C GLU A 45 -13.01 5.56 -28.69
N ALA A 46 -13.71 4.97 -29.65
CA ALA A 46 -13.30 3.75 -30.33
C ALA A 46 -13.26 3.99 -31.83
N TRP A 47 -12.24 3.44 -32.48
CA TRP A 47 -12.13 3.46 -33.93
C TRP A 47 -12.77 2.19 -34.47
N LEU A 48 -13.81 2.35 -35.28
CA LEU A 48 -14.54 1.25 -35.87
C LEU A 48 -14.14 1.13 -37.34
N THR A 49 -13.46 0.06 -37.72
CA THR A 49 -13.12 -0.24 -39.12
C THR A 49 -14.18 -1.17 -39.71
N GLN A 50 -14.87 -0.69 -40.73
CA GLN A 50 -15.90 -1.43 -41.45
C GLN A 50 -15.36 -1.84 -42.80
N ARG A 51 -15.48 -3.13 -43.13
CA ARG A 51 -15.13 -3.67 -44.44
C ARG A 51 -16.41 -4.09 -45.13
N ILE A 52 -16.74 -3.49 -46.27
CA ILE A 52 -17.90 -3.81 -47.10
C ILE A 52 -17.41 -4.51 -48.37
N THR A 53 -17.87 -5.73 -48.60
CA THR A 53 -17.62 -6.45 -49.86
C THR A 53 -18.85 -6.31 -50.74
N ALA A 54 -18.72 -5.60 -51.87
CA ALA A 54 -19.80 -5.45 -52.85
C ALA A 54 -20.00 -6.74 -53.67
N ALA A 55 -21.13 -6.83 -54.37
CA ALA A 55 -21.50 -8.02 -55.16
C ALA A 55 -20.53 -8.34 -56.32
N ASP A 56 -19.71 -7.37 -56.72
CA ASP A 56 -18.64 -7.50 -57.73
C ASP A 56 -17.29 -8.00 -57.15
N GLY A 57 -17.24 -8.27 -55.83
CA GLY A 57 -16.04 -8.72 -55.13
C GLY A 57 -15.10 -7.60 -54.70
N THR A 58 -15.44 -6.33 -54.93
CA THR A 58 -14.66 -5.19 -54.44
C THR A 58 -14.85 -5.01 -52.94
N VAL A 59 -13.73 -4.81 -52.23
CA VAL A 59 -13.69 -4.68 -50.77
C VAL A 59 -13.35 -3.23 -50.44
N SER A 60 -14.26 -2.51 -49.78
CA SER A 60 -14.07 -1.14 -49.32
C SER A 60 -13.93 -1.11 -47.80
N GLU A 61 -12.90 -0.42 -47.30
CA GLU A 61 -12.66 -0.24 -45.87
C GLU A 61 -12.92 1.21 -45.47
N ALA A 62 -13.75 1.42 -44.44
CA ALA A 62 -13.97 2.73 -43.83
C ALA A 62 -13.75 2.68 -42.33
N THR A 63 -12.89 3.54 -41.82
CA THR A 63 -12.65 3.70 -40.39
C THR A 63 -13.37 4.95 -39.89
N THR A 64 -14.30 4.78 -38.95
CA THR A 64 -15.07 5.87 -38.34
C THR A 64 -14.82 5.92 -36.84
N ARG A 65 -14.65 7.14 -36.31
CA ARG A 65 -14.53 7.40 -34.87
C ARG A 65 -15.92 7.35 -34.22
N VAL A 66 -16.09 6.52 -33.20
CA VAL A 66 -17.36 6.31 -32.51
C VAL A 66 -17.17 6.51 -31.01
N GLU A 67 -18.07 7.26 -30.38
CA GLU A 67 -18.10 7.40 -28.93
C GLU A 67 -18.80 6.20 -28.27
N ILE A 68 -18.13 5.50 -27.35
CA ILE A 68 -18.72 4.38 -26.62
C ILE A 68 -19.71 4.93 -25.56
N GLY A 69 -20.98 4.59 -25.69
CA GLY A 69 -22.05 5.01 -24.75
C GLY A 69 -22.80 6.29 -25.13
N GLY A 70 -22.50 6.90 -26.28
CA GLY A 70 -23.28 7.99 -26.87
C GLY A 70 -24.58 7.51 -27.53
N GLN A 71 -25.43 8.44 -27.99
CA GLN A 71 -26.60 8.08 -28.81
C GLN A 71 -26.17 7.39 -30.10
N ALA A 72 -26.95 6.42 -30.57
CA ALA A 72 -26.70 5.68 -31.80
C ALA A 72 -26.53 6.66 -32.99
N GLN A 73 -25.30 6.88 -33.41
CA GLN A 73 -25.00 7.66 -34.61
C GLN A 73 -25.20 6.78 -35.84
N SER A 74 -25.86 7.31 -36.87
CA SER A 74 -25.99 6.60 -38.14
C SER A 74 -24.60 6.48 -38.77
N LEU A 75 -24.06 5.26 -38.81
CA LEU A 75 -22.86 4.97 -39.58
C LEU A 75 -23.13 5.38 -41.03
N GLY A 76 -22.32 6.30 -41.54
CA GLY A 76 -22.49 6.83 -42.90
C GLY A 76 -22.48 5.67 -43.88
N ARG A 77 -23.62 5.39 -44.51
CA ARG A 77 -23.72 4.45 -45.62
C ARG A 77 -22.77 4.98 -46.70
N LEU A 78 -21.72 4.22 -47.01
CA LEU A 78 -20.94 4.44 -48.22
C LEU A 78 -21.89 4.17 -49.40
N VAL A 79 -22.65 5.18 -49.80
CA VAL A 79 -23.35 5.19 -51.08
C VAL A 79 -22.25 5.37 -52.12
N GLN A 80 -21.95 4.32 -52.87
CA GLN A 80 -21.23 4.49 -54.13
C GLN A 80 -22.04 5.47 -54.99
N ASP A 81 -21.38 6.55 -55.38
CA ASP A 81 -21.94 7.55 -56.27
C ASP A 81 -22.29 6.88 -57.61
N GLY A 82 -23.58 6.72 -57.90
CA GLY A 82 -24.06 6.33 -59.24
C GLY A 82 -24.84 5.02 -59.42
N ALA A 83 -25.42 4.40 -58.40
CA ALA A 83 -26.35 3.27 -58.61
C ALA A 83 -27.68 3.48 -57.86
N GLU A 84 -28.75 3.70 -58.63
CA GLU A 84 -30.14 3.62 -58.17
C GLU A 84 -30.38 2.27 -57.47
N GLY A 85 -31.08 2.34 -56.35
CA GLY A 85 -31.19 1.26 -55.38
C GLY A 85 -31.92 0.03 -55.89
N ASP A 86 -31.32 -1.12 -55.60
CA ASP A 86 -32.00 -2.41 -55.54
C ASP A 86 -32.25 -2.75 -54.05
N PRO A 87 -33.50 -2.99 -53.61
CA PRO A 87 -33.84 -3.12 -52.19
C PRO A 87 -33.41 -4.44 -51.53
N ASP A 88 -32.79 -5.38 -52.26
CA ASP A 88 -32.51 -6.75 -51.77
C ASP A 88 -31.03 -7.06 -51.52
N GLN A 89 -30.14 -6.06 -51.58
CA GLN A 89 -28.73 -6.28 -51.23
C GLN A 89 -28.55 -6.38 -49.71
N THR A 90 -28.50 -7.61 -49.23
CA THR A 90 -28.10 -7.96 -47.86
C THR A 90 -26.61 -7.62 -47.68
N ALA A 91 -26.33 -6.37 -47.32
CA ALA A 91 -25.00 -5.96 -46.87
C ALA A 91 -24.66 -6.71 -45.58
N SER A 92 -23.72 -7.65 -45.66
CA SER A 92 -23.21 -8.38 -44.50
C SER A 92 -22.25 -7.47 -43.72
N TYR A 93 -22.68 -6.99 -42.56
CA TYR A 93 -21.86 -6.17 -41.67
C TYR A 93 -21.04 -7.08 -40.75
N THR A 94 -19.78 -7.36 -41.09
CA THR A 94 -18.87 -8.07 -40.20
C THR A 94 -18.09 -7.07 -39.36
N ILE A 95 -18.42 -6.95 -38.07
CA ILE A 95 -17.60 -6.20 -37.10
C ILE A 95 -16.41 -7.09 -36.74
N ASP A 96 -15.32 -6.97 -37.49
CA ASP A 96 -14.16 -7.87 -37.34
C ASP A 96 -13.32 -7.53 -36.09
N ARG A 97 -13.35 -6.27 -35.63
CA ARG A 97 -12.64 -5.85 -34.42
C ARG A 97 -13.15 -4.52 -33.88
N ILE A 98 -13.66 -4.52 -32.65
CA ILE A 98 -13.72 -3.29 -31.84
C ILE A 98 -12.31 -3.09 -31.31
N ASP A 99 -11.48 -2.38 -32.05
CA ASP A 99 -10.21 -1.89 -31.53
C ASP A 99 -10.53 -0.81 -30.49
N SER A 100 -10.80 -1.25 -29.26
CA SER A 100 -10.73 -0.36 -28.11
C SER A 100 -9.38 0.34 -28.19
N SER A 101 -9.37 1.67 -28.04
CA SER A 101 -8.21 2.59 -28.12
C SER A 101 -6.97 2.20 -27.29
N PHE A 102 -7.04 1.09 -26.57
CA PHE A 102 -5.97 0.32 -25.95
C PHE A 102 -4.91 -0.27 -26.90
N SER A 103 -5.20 -0.44 -28.20
CA SER A 103 -4.25 -0.99 -29.18
C SER A 103 -3.36 0.06 -29.86
N MET A 104 -3.70 1.36 -29.80
CA MET A 104 -2.89 2.47 -30.34
C MET A 104 -2.05 3.24 -29.32
N LEU A 105 -2.08 2.86 -28.04
CA LEU A 105 -1.15 3.43 -27.07
C LEU A 105 0.27 2.93 -27.37
N THR A 106 1.17 3.88 -27.64
CA THR A 106 2.63 3.69 -27.72
C THR A 106 3.06 2.62 -26.70
N ASP A 107 3.89 1.64 -27.08
CA ASP A 107 4.28 0.51 -26.22
C ASP A 107 4.66 0.92 -24.78
N LYS A 108 5.23 2.13 -24.64
CA LYS A 108 5.57 2.78 -23.37
C LYS A 108 4.36 3.09 -22.48
N ALA A 109 3.22 3.50 -23.03
CA ALA A 109 2.01 3.80 -22.27
C ALA A 109 1.25 2.52 -21.85
N LYS A 110 1.26 1.47 -22.67
CA LYS A 110 0.77 0.13 -22.26
C LYS A 110 1.65 -0.47 -21.16
N ALA A 111 2.97 -0.30 -21.27
CA ALA A 111 3.91 -0.67 -20.21
C ALA A 111 3.71 0.16 -18.93
N ALA A 112 3.51 1.48 -19.05
CA ALA A 112 3.22 2.36 -17.92
C ALA A 112 1.90 2.01 -17.22
N TYR A 113 0.86 1.64 -17.97
CA TYR A 113 -0.41 1.20 -17.39
C TYR A 113 -0.28 -0.15 -16.64
N ARG A 114 0.42 -1.13 -17.22
CA ARG A 114 0.71 -2.40 -16.54
C ARG A 114 1.59 -2.19 -15.30
N ALA A 115 2.61 -1.35 -15.41
CA ALA A 115 3.45 -0.96 -14.29
C ALA A 115 2.64 -0.25 -13.20
N SER A 116 1.71 0.63 -13.58
CA SER A 116 0.78 1.31 -12.67
C SER A 116 -0.14 0.33 -11.95
N GLN A 117 -0.68 -0.69 -12.62
CA GLN A 117 -1.49 -1.73 -11.96
C GLN A 117 -0.68 -2.54 -10.94
N VAL A 118 0.54 -2.96 -11.31
CA VAL A 118 1.43 -3.69 -10.38
C VAL A 118 1.83 -2.79 -9.22
N ALA A 119 2.13 -1.52 -9.48
CA ALA A 119 2.45 -0.51 -8.48
C ALA A 119 1.29 -0.27 -7.52
N MET A 120 0.04 -0.26 -8.00
CA MET A 120 -1.16 -0.05 -7.19
C MET A 120 -1.33 -1.11 -6.09
N VAL A 121 -0.84 -2.34 -6.32
CA VAL A 121 -0.86 -3.42 -5.33
C VAL A 121 0.47 -3.51 -4.56
N GLY A 122 1.60 -3.32 -5.25
CA GLY A 122 2.93 -3.43 -4.69
C GLY A 122 3.27 -2.34 -3.68
N LEU A 123 2.94 -1.07 -3.97
CA LEU A 123 3.26 0.06 -3.09
C LEU A 123 2.57 -0.04 -1.72
N PRO A 124 1.24 -0.30 -1.63
CA PRO A 124 0.58 -0.45 -0.34
C PRO A 124 1.17 -1.60 0.49
N LEU A 125 1.51 -2.72 -0.16
CA LEU A 125 2.13 -3.86 0.53
C LEU A 125 3.51 -3.50 1.08
N LEU A 126 4.34 -2.82 0.27
CA LEU A 126 5.65 -2.34 0.69
C LEU A 126 5.55 -1.33 1.84
N PHE A 127 4.63 -0.37 1.76
CA PHE A 127 4.40 0.59 2.84
C PHE A 127 3.90 -0.06 4.11
N ALA A 128 3.05 -1.10 4.02
CA ALA A 128 2.61 -1.86 5.18
C ALA A 128 3.78 -2.59 5.86
N ILE A 129 4.60 -3.31 5.09
CA ILE A 129 5.78 -4.02 5.62
C ILE A 129 6.75 -3.04 6.27
N LEU A 130 7.10 -1.95 5.58
CA LEU A 130 8.00 -0.93 6.10
C LEU A 130 7.43 -0.24 7.33
N GLY A 131 6.14 0.09 7.33
CA GLY A 131 5.47 0.74 8.45
C GLY A 131 5.49 -0.12 9.72
N ILE A 132 5.20 -1.43 9.59
CA ILE A 132 5.25 -2.38 10.70
C ILE A 132 6.69 -2.51 11.23
N ALA A 133 7.66 -2.70 10.34
CA ALA A 133 9.07 -2.85 10.72
C ALA A 133 9.60 -1.60 11.45
N LEU A 134 9.31 -0.41 10.91
CA LEU A 134 9.72 0.87 11.51
C LEU A 134 9.03 1.12 12.85
N ALA A 135 7.72 0.83 12.96
CA ALA A 135 6.98 0.95 14.21
C ALA A 135 7.60 0.07 15.31
N GLY A 136 7.87 -1.20 14.98
CA GLY A 136 8.49 -2.15 15.89
C GLY A 136 9.89 -1.73 16.31
N GLN A 137 10.75 -1.37 15.35
CA GLN A 137 12.12 -0.96 15.63
C GLN A 137 12.18 0.33 16.46
N TRP A 138 11.34 1.32 16.15
CA TRP A 138 11.28 2.57 16.91
C TRP A 138 10.81 2.34 18.34
N PHE A 139 9.74 1.54 18.51
CA PHE A 139 9.22 1.21 19.84
C PHE A 139 10.25 0.44 20.67
N TYR A 140 10.93 -0.52 20.04
CA TYR A 140 12.00 -1.27 20.68
C TYR A 140 13.13 -0.36 21.17
N ARG A 141 13.73 0.41 20.27
CA ARG A 141 14.90 1.25 20.59
C ARG A 141 14.61 2.34 21.60
N LYS A 142 13.43 2.96 21.52
CA LYS A 142 13.11 4.11 22.35
C LYS A 142 12.59 3.73 23.74
N LYS A 143 11.88 2.60 23.85
CA LYS A 143 11.09 2.30 25.05
C LYS A 143 11.46 0.98 25.74
N LEU A 144 11.80 -0.06 24.99
CA LEU A 144 12.13 -1.38 25.54
C LEU A 144 13.63 -1.58 25.79
N GLU A 145 14.49 -1.15 24.86
CA GLU A 145 15.94 -1.35 24.92
C GLU A 145 16.58 -0.75 26.20
N PRO A 146 16.26 0.49 26.63
CA PRO A 146 16.88 1.05 27.83
C PRO A 146 16.59 0.29 29.14
N PRO A 147 15.33 0.00 29.53
CA PRO A 147 15.04 -0.72 30.77
C PRO A 147 15.47 -2.19 30.70
N ILE A 148 15.39 -2.84 29.54
CA ILE A 148 15.84 -4.24 29.39
C ILE A 148 17.34 -4.34 29.61
N ARG A 149 18.15 -3.44 29.02
CA ARG A 149 19.59 -3.42 29.26
C ARG A 149 19.95 -3.14 30.71
N ALA A 150 19.28 -2.15 31.32
CA ALA A 150 19.51 -1.86 32.74
C ALA A 150 19.24 -3.06 33.64
N LEU A 151 18.18 -3.83 33.37
CA LEU A 151 17.87 -5.07 34.10
C LEU A 151 18.88 -6.19 33.81
N ALA A 152 19.34 -6.33 32.57
CA ALA A 152 20.36 -7.31 32.20
C ALA A 152 21.70 -7.03 32.92
N ASP A 153 22.12 -5.76 32.94
CA ASP A 153 23.35 -5.33 33.62
C ASP A 153 23.23 -5.53 35.14
N ALA A 154 22.12 -5.09 35.73
CA ALA A 154 21.81 -5.31 37.13
C ALA A 154 21.87 -6.79 37.53
N THR A 155 21.29 -7.67 36.71
CA THR A 155 21.33 -9.12 36.93
C THR A 155 22.77 -9.65 36.89
N ALA A 156 23.62 -9.11 36.01
CA ALA A 156 25.03 -9.48 35.96
C ALA A 156 25.81 -9.07 37.21
N HIS A 157 25.45 -7.94 37.85
CA HIS A 157 26.02 -7.54 39.15
C HIS A 157 25.57 -8.48 40.29
N VAL A 158 24.27 -8.77 40.41
CA VAL A 158 23.77 -9.73 41.44
C VAL A 158 24.47 -11.08 41.34
N ARG A 159 24.67 -11.60 40.13
CA ARG A 159 25.36 -12.88 39.91
C ARG A 159 26.81 -12.87 40.42
N ARG A 160 27.47 -11.72 40.43
CA ARG A 160 28.83 -11.56 40.97
C ARG A 160 28.84 -11.27 42.47
N GLN A 161 27.68 -11.40 43.16
CA GLN A 161 27.47 -11.00 44.55
C GLN A 161 27.77 -9.52 44.82
N ASP A 162 27.88 -8.72 43.76
CA ASP A 162 28.03 -7.28 43.84
C ASP A 162 26.63 -6.68 43.95
N LEU A 163 26.27 -6.27 45.16
CA LEU A 163 24.97 -5.70 45.48
C LEU A 163 25.03 -4.17 45.61
N ASP A 164 26.18 -3.53 45.39
CA ASP A 164 26.35 -2.07 45.55
C ASP A 164 25.98 -1.30 44.27
N PHE A 165 24.85 -1.67 43.68
CA PHE A 165 24.27 -0.97 42.54
C PHE A 165 22.80 -0.71 42.80
N ARG A 166 22.22 0.26 42.08
CA ARG A 166 20.78 0.55 42.14
C ARG A 166 20.15 0.49 40.77
N VAL A 167 19.03 -0.22 40.65
CA VAL A 167 18.25 -0.24 39.42
C VAL A 167 17.30 0.95 39.40
N ARG A 168 17.59 1.94 38.56
CA ARG A 168 16.70 3.10 38.35
C ARG A 168 16.15 3.08 36.92
N CYS A 169 14.90 2.70 36.79
CA CYS A 169 14.15 2.88 35.55
C CYS A 169 13.29 4.13 35.67
N ALA A 170 13.54 5.13 34.81
CA ALA A 170 12.80 6.41 34.81
C ALA A 170 11.36 6.30 34.27
N SER A 171 10.79 5.10 34.23
CA SER A 171 9.50 4.81 33.60
C SER A 171 8.45 4.47 34.66
N ALA A 172 7.23 4.97 34.50
CA ALA A 172 6.09 4.68 35.39
C ALA A 172 5.12 3.64 34.79
N ASP A 173 5.56 2.94 33.75
CA ASP A 173 4.80 1.91 33.03
C ASP A 173 5.09 0.51 33.61
N GLU A 174 4.62 -0.52 32.92
CA GLU A 174 4.76 -1.93 33.28
C GLU A 174 6.25 -2.34 33.42
N LEU A 175 7.14 -1.79 32.58
CA LEU A 175 8.60 -1.98 32.70
C LEU A 175 9.16 -1.27 33.94
N GLY A 176 8.66 -0.09 34.26
CA GLY A 176 8.97 0.60 35.51
C GLY A 176 8.59 -0.20 36.75
N GLN A 177 7.40 -0.80 36.74
CA GLN A 177 6.94 -1.69 37.81
C GLN A 177 7.82 -2.93 37.94
N LEU A 178 8.25 -3.51 36.81
CA LEU A 178 9.19 -4.63 36.81
C LEU A 178 10.54 -4.24 37.43
N CYS A 179 11.08 -3.07 37.09
CA CYS A 179 12.31 -2.58 37.71
C CYS A 179 12.17 -2.34 39.21
N ALA A 180 11.02 -1.81 39.67
CA ALA A 180 10.75 -1.63 41.09
C ALA A 180 10.68 -2.96 41.85
N ALA A 181 10.05 -3.98 41.24
CA ALA A 181 10.03 -5.33 41.81
C ALA A 181 11.44 -5.94 41.89
N PHE A 182 12.25 -5.77 40.86
CA PHE A 182 13.65 -6.23 40.85
C PHE A 182 14.48 -5.54 41.94
N GLU A 183 14.35 -4.22 42.11
CA GLU A 183 15.06 -3.48 43.16
C GLU A 183 14.63 -3.93 44.57
N SER A 184 13.36 -4.24 44.77
CA SER A 184 12.87 -4.83 46.04
C SER A 184 13.50 -6.20 46.31
N MET A 185 13.67 -7.04 45.28
CA MET A 185 14.37 -8.33 45.40
C MET A 185 15.85 -8.12 45.78
N ARG A 186 16.56 -7.19 45.12
CA ARG A 186 17.96 -6.86 45.44
C ARG A 186 18.10 -6.40 46.90
N GLN A 187 17.18 -5.56 47.38
CA GLN A 187 17.18 -5.08 48.77
C GLN A 187 16.99 -6.21 49.77
N ALA A 188 16.05 -7.13 49.53
CA ALA A 188 15.87 -8.30 50.39
C ALA A 188 17.14 -9.17 50.48
N LEU A 189 17.91 -9.30 49.39
CA LEU A 189 19.20 -9.99 49.41
C LEU A 189 20.25 -9.26 50.28
N VAL A 190 20.32 -7.92 50.16
CA VAL A 190 21.23 -7.10 50.98
C VAL A 190 20.88 -7.23 52.46
N ASP A 191 19.60 -7.12 52.79
CA ASP A 191 19.12 -7.18 54.18
C ASP A 191 19.37 -8.57 54.77
N ASN A 192 19.11 -9.63 54.01
CA ASN A 192 19.41 -11.00 54.44
C ASN A 192 20.92 -11.20 54.67
N ASN A 193 21.76 -10.73 53.76
CA ASN A 193 23.21 -10.81 53.92
C ASN A 193 23.66 -10.07 55.20
N ARG A 194 23.16 -8.85 55.44
CA ARG A 194 23.46 -8.09 56.67
C ARG A 194 23.04 -8.81 57.94
N LEU A 195 21.85 -9.40 57.96
CA LEU A 195 21.37 -10.17 59.11
C LEU A 195 22.29 -11.35 59.43
N LEU A 196 22.83 -12.04 58.41
CA LEU A 196 23.80 -13.11 58.61
C LEU A 196 25.12 -12.61 59.21
N TRP A 197 25.58 -11.42 58.82
CA TRP A 197 26.78 -10.80 59.39
C TRP A 197 26.57 -10.33 60.84
N ASP A 198 25.38 -9.81 61.18
CA ASP A 198 25.07 -9.37 62.54
C ASP A 198 24.96 -10.54 63.55
N MET A 199 24.80 -11.77 63.07
CA MET A 199 24.72 -12.99 63.89
C MET A 199 26.09 -13.65 64.17
N LEU A 200 27.18 -13.11 63.60
CA LEU A 200 28.52 -13.70 63.61
C LEU A 200 29.44 -12.91 64.57
#